data_AF-A0A966RJP2-F1
#
_entry.id   AF-A0A966RJP2-F1
#
_cell.length_a   1.000
_cell.length_b   1.000
_cell.length_c   1.000
_cell.angle_alpha   90.00
_cell.angle_beta   90.00
_cell.angle_gamma   90.00
#
_symmetry.space_group_name_H-M   'P 1'
#
loop_
_entity.id
_entity.type
_entity.pdbx_description
1 polymer ?
#
loop_
_entity_poly.entity_id
_entity_poly.type
_entity_poly.pdbx_seq_one_letter_code
_entity_poly.pdbx_strand_id
1 'polypeptide(L)'
;ITQSGGVAFQSTVTANTVTISNSTLGANVDFQDNLTVNTGMSAAGGTAAYDILITGSNNSIAGATTFANTGELTIGNGATDVSVFTGGLTATTQSAGSGAGFVRTAGGVVNLGTVTFTAASTVDTTNNGAVPAGANLTLVNALGGQNLTLIGGTAGTVDLAGATVANLTVTSNAIDFTGGANTITSTGAVLLQGATAATTIDVGSPAGGTGILDISDADLAAIASGATSLTIGQATQSGTIVVGSSAFQNPVIIQAPSGAIQVTDNVTNPGKAVTLTGGNVSLTAAKSITTTATANSGTASGAVTITTTGTGTITLAGNLVTTGAANNVGSGSVGGSVTISGATGAVTISGNITATGGAGTRVFAVGGENGGAGGDIAISAIEDH
;
A
#
# COMPACT_ATOMS: atom_id res chain seq x y z
N ILE A 1 -16.81 32.88 -12.77
CA ILE A 1 -16.44 32.62 -14.18
C ILE A 1 -17.62 31.91 -14.85
N THR A 2 -18.15 32.46 -15.93
CA THR A 2 -19.26 31.89 -16.70
C THR A 2 -19.02 32.14 -18.18
N GLN A 3 -19.26 31.14 -19.03
CA GLN A 3 -19.17 31.24 -20.49
C GLN A 3 -17.86 31.89 -20.96
N SER A 4 -16.72 31.52 -20.37
CA SER A 4 -15.44 32.20 -20.65
C SER A 4 -14.96 32.01 -22.09
N GLY A 5 -15.39 30.94 -22.77
CA GLY A 5 -14.87 30.57 -24.09
C GLY A 5 -13.42 30.06 -24.05
N GLY A 6 -12.90 29.79 -22.84
CA GLY A 6 -11.47 29.59 -22.58
C GLY A 6 -10.84 30.83 -21.96
N VAL A 7 -10.13 30.66 -20.85
CA VAL A 7 -9.41 31.74 -20.17
C VAL A 7 -8.18 31.18 -19.48
N ALA A 8 -7.07 31.94 -19.52
CA ALA A 8 -5.85 31.61 -18.82
C ALA A 8 -5.40 32.78 -17.93
N PHE A 9 -5.26 32.51 -16.63
CA PHE A 9 -4.74 33.44 -15.63
C PHE A 9 -3.24 33.17 -15.47
N GLN A 10 -2.42 34.01 -16.10
CA GLN A 10 -0.95 33.88 -16.14
C GLN A 10 -0.23 34.51 -14.94
N SER A 11 -0.97 35.15 -14.04
CA SER A 11 -0.45 35.77 -12.83
C SER A 11 -1.30 35.36 -11.65
N THR A 12 -0.71 35.46 -10.46
CA THR A 12 -1.33 35.07 -9.19
C THR A 12 -2.76 35.61 -9.09
N VAL A 13 -3.69 34.71 -8.79
CA VAL A 13 -5.09 35.05 -8.56
C VAL A 13 -5.37 34.97 -7.06
N THR A 14 -5.73 36.11 -6.47
CA THR A 14 -6.22 36.17 -5.09
C THR A 14 -7.69 36.57 -5.09
N ALA A 15 -8.55 35.73 -4.53
CA ALA A 15 -9.98 35.97 -4.43
C ALA A 15 -10.53 35.48 -3.09
N ASN A 16 -11.69 36.00 -2.67
CA ASN A 16 -12.42 35.40 -1.55
C ASN A 16 -13.12 34.12 -1.99
N THR A 17 -13.81 34.17 -3.13
CA THR A 17 -14.56 33.04 -3.68
C THR A 17 -14.29 32.92 -5.16
N VAL A 18 -14.12 31.69 -5.64
CA VAL A 18 -14.06 31.37 -7.07
C VAL A 18 -15.20 30.41 -7.40
N THR A 19 -16.18 30.89 -8.15
CA THR A 19 -17.28 30.05 -8.66
C THR A 19 -17.20 29.98 -10.17
N ILE A 20 -17.12 28.77 -10.72
CA ILE A 20 -17.12 28.50 -12.15
C ILE A 20 -18.44 27.79 -12.47
N SER A 21 -19.33 28.44 -13.23
CA SER A 21 -20.68 27.90 -13.46
C SER A 21 -20.85 27.24 -14.83
N ASN A 22 -20.11 27.70 -15.84
CA ASN A 22 -20.14 27.15 -17.18
C ASN A 22 -18.94 27.65 -18.01
N SER A 23 -18.60 26.92 -19.06
CA SER A 23 -17.74 27.38 -20.17
C SER A 23 -18.13 26.63 -21.44
N THR A 24 -17.35 26.76 -22.51
CA THR A 24 -17.53 26.00 -23.76
C THR A 24 -16.90 24.61 -23.66
N LEU A 25 -17.40 23.65 -24.46
CA LEU A 25 -16.90 22.27 -24.51
C LEU A 25 -15.38 22.25 -24.79
N GLY A 26 -14.61 21.55 -23.95
CA GLY A 26 -13.16 21.40 -24.07
C GLY A 26 -12.36 22.70 -23.93
N ALA A 27 -12.97 23.75 -23.35
CA ALA A 27 -12.27 25.00 -23.10
C ALA A 27 -11.75 25.08 -21.68
N ASN A 28 -10.50 25.53 -21.57
CA ASN A 28 -9.79 25.61 -20.30
C ASN A 28 -10.21 26.83 -19.48
N VAL A 29 -10.43 26.63 -18.18
CA VAL A 29 -10.24 27.66 -17.16
C VAL A 29 -8.93 27.35 -16.45
N ASP A 30 -7.88 28.04 -16.87
CA ASP A 30 -6.50 27.70 -16.51
C ASP A 30 -5.88 28.73 -15.56
N PHE A 31 -5.46 28.30 -14.38
CA PHE A 31 -4.70 29.06 -13.39
C PHE A 31 -3.24 28.61 -13.44
N GLN A 32 -2.42 29.33 -14.21
CA GLN A 32 -1.02 28.98 -14.50
C GLN A 32 -0.03 29.44 -13.43
N ASP A 33 -0.37 30.52 -12.71
CA ASP A 33 0.35 30.97 -11.52
C ASP A 33 -0.53 30.69 -10.27
N ASN A 34 0.01 30.96 -9.08
CA ASN A 34 -0.58 30.58 -7.80
C ASN A 34 -2.02 31.08 -7.63
N LEU A 35 -2.90 30.16 -7.22
CA LEU A 35 -4.28 30.46 -6.88
C LEU A 35 -4.47 30.50 -5.36
N THR A 36 -4.88 31.66 -4.83
CA THR A 36 -5.26 31.85 -3.42
C THR A 36 -6.75 32.19 -3.31
N VAL A 37 -7.53 31.32 -2.67
CA VAL A 37 -8.97 31.50 -2.46
C VAL A 37 -9.28 31.46 -0.96
N ASN A 38 -9.71 32.59 -0.39
CA ASN A 38 -9.79 32.75 1.08
C ASN A 38 -11.04 32.13 1.73
N THR A 39 -12.08 31.79 0.95
CA THR A 39 -13.36 31.29 1.49
C THR A 39 -13.81 29.97 0.86
N GLY A 40 -13.80 29.85 -0.47
CA GLY A 40 -14.35 28.67 -1.13
C GLY A 40 -14.19 28.69 -2.65
N MET A 41 -14.03 27.51 -3.25
CA MET A 41 -14.05 27.32 -4.69
C MET A 41 -15.08 26.27 -5.08
N SER A 42 -15.78 26.48 -6.19
CA SER A 42 -16.65 25.45 -6.79
C SER A 42 -16.69 25.55 -8.30
N ALA A 43 -16.87 24.41 -8.94
CA ALA A 43 -17.16 24.32 -10.36
C ALA A 43 -18.40 23.46 -10.59
N ALA A 44 -19.40 23.99 -11.29
CA ALA A 44 -20.61 23.25 -11.63
C ALA A 44 -20.40 22.36 -12.87
N GLY A 45 -21.29 21.39 -13.11
CA GLY A 45 -21.27 20.62 -14.37
C GLY A 45 -21.55 21.46 -15.62
N GLY A 46 -22.23 22.60 -15.46
CA GLY A 46 -22.60 23.47 -16.57
C GLY A 46 -23.47 22.77 -17.61
N THR A 47 -23.40 23.25 -18.86
CA THR A 47 -24.08 22.64 -20.02
C THR A 47 -23.10 21.97 -20.99
N ALA A 48 -21.79 22.14 -20.78
CA ALA A 48 -20.73 21.60 -21.62
C ALA A 48 -19.57 21.10 -20.75
N ALA A 49 -18.87 20.06 -21.21
CA ALA A 49 -17.72 19.50 -20.50
C ALA A 49 -16.49 20.40 -20.68
N TYR A 50 -16.31 21.37 -19.79
CA TYR A 50 -15.17 22.27 -19.78
C TYR A 50 -14.11 21.84 -18.78
N ASP A 51 -12.89 22.32 -19.01
CA ASP A 51 -11.70 21.86 -18.31
C ASP A 51 -11.27 22.89 -17.25
N ILE A 52 -10.67 22.41 -16.17
CA ILE A 52 -10.10 23.25 -15.12
C ILE A 52 -8.66 22.81 -14.89
N LEU A 53 -7.73 23.76 -14.97
CA LEU A 53 -6.33 23.51 -14.74
C LEU A 53 -5.87 24.42 -13.60
N ILE A 54 -5.27 23.84 -12.57
CA ILE A 54 -4.66 24.52 -11.45
C ILE A 54 -3.20 24.09 -11.44
N THR A 55 -2.35 24.82 -12.16
CA THR A 55 -0.96 24.43 -12.46
C THR A 55 0.08 25.34 -11.82
N GLY A 56 -0.35 26.39 -11.11
CA GLY A 56 0.55 27.16 -10.23
C GLY A 56 1.24 26.24 -9.21
N SER A 57 2.50 26.53 -8.88
CA SER A 57 3.29 25.65 -8.00
C SER A 57 2.78 25.62 -6.56
N ASN A 58 2.08 26.67 -6.10
CA ASN A 58 1.58 26.78 -4.73
C ASN A 58 0.16 27.35 -4.73
N ASN A 59 -0.85 26.49 -4.61
CA ASN A 59 -2.25 26.88 -4.54
C ASN A 59 -2.81 26.65 -3.14
N SER A 60 -3.62 27.60 -2.66
CA SER A 60 -4.28 27.56 -1.37
C SER A 60 -5.76 27.91 -1.55
N ILE A 61 -6.61 26.91 -1.38
CA ILE A 61 -8.06 27.01 -1.54
C ILE A 61 -8.70 26.68 -0.19
N ALA A 62 -9.24 27.69 0.47
CA ALA A 62 -10.01 27.52 1.68
C ALA A 62 -11.41 26.97 1.37
N GLY A 63 -12.09 26.46 2.41
CA GLY A 63 -13.42 25.88 2.30
C GLY A 63 -13.43 24.51 1.62
N ALA A 64 -14.59 23.85 1.66
CA ALA A 64 -14.80 22.62 0.91
C ALA A 64 -14.91 22.94 -0.58
N THR A 65 -14.16 22.22 -1.41
CA THR A 65 -14.10 22.45 -2.85
C THR A 65 -14.75 21.28 -3.60
N THR A 66 -15.66 21.61 -4.51
CA THR A 66 -16.31 20.62 -5.38
C THR A 66 -16.12 21.00 -6.83
N PHE A 67 -15.50 20.09 -7.59
CA PHE A 67 -15.43 20.13 -9.04
C PHE A 67 -16.45 19.16 -9.60
N ALA A 68 -17.57 19.69 -10.08
CA ALA A 68 -18.62 18.93 -10.76
C ALA A 68 -18.56 19.08 -12.29
N ASN A 69 -17.55 19.79 -12.82
CA ASN A 69 -17.31 19.86 -14.26
C ASN A 69 -17.01 18.45 -14.80
N THR A 70 -17.39 18.20 -16.05
CA THR A 70 -17.27 16.87 -16.69
C THR A 70 -16.13 16.79 -17.69
N GLY A 71 -15.45 17.91 -17.97
CA GLY A 71 -14.19 17.93 -18.71
C GLY A 71 -13.02 17.43 -17.86
N GLU A 72 -11.81 17.81 -18.26
CA GLU A 72 -10.58 17.54 -17.56
C GLU A 72 -10.45 18.36 -16.26
N LEU A 73 -9.86 17.76 -15.24
CA LEU A 73 -9.33 18.48 -14.08
C LEU A 73 -7.85 18.15 -13.92
N THR A 74 -7.00 19.18 -13.96
CA THR A 74 -5.57 19.06 -13.70
C THR A 74 -5.21 19.82 -12.44
N ILE A 75 -4.60 19.12 -11.47
CA ILE A 75 -4.09 19.69 -10.22
C ILE A 75 -2.58 19.44 -10.14
N GLY A 76 -1.79 20.49 -10.32
CA GLY A 76 -0.33 20.42 -10.44
C GLY A 76 0.14 19.87 -11.79
N ASN A 77 1.34 20.23 -12.17
CA ASN A 77 2.06 19.74 -13.34
C ASN A 77 3.52 19.34 -13.06
N GLY A 78 3.99 19.50 -11.82
CA GLY A 78 5.31 19.12 -11.34
C GLY A 78 5.28 18.35 -10.03
N ALA A 79 6.31 17.53 -9.78
CA ALA A 79 6.43 16.71 -8.57
C ALA A 79 6.50 17.53 -7.27
N THR A 80 6.81 18.82 -7.36
CA THR A 80 6.97 19.72 -6.21
C THR A 80 5.79 20.65 -5.99
N ASP A 81 4.80 20.65 -6.89
CA ASP A 81 3.65 21.52 -6.75
C ASP A 81 2.84 21.16 -5.52
N VAL A 82 2.24 22.15 -4.87
CA VAL A 82 1.43 21.98 -3.68
C VAL A 82 0.09 22.68 -3.88
N SER A 83 -1.00 21.91 -3.85
CA SER A 83 -2.36 22.44 -3.84
C SER A 83 -3.06 22.02 -2.56
N VAL A 84 -3.39 23.00 -1.71
CA VAL A 84 -4.07 22.78 -0.42
C VAL A 84 -5.54 23.16 -0.55
N PHE A 85 -6.44 22.18 -0.42
CA PHE A 85 -7.88 22.34 -0.34
C PHE A 85 -8.32 22.17 1.12
N THR A 86 -8.16 23.22 1.93
CA THR A 86 -8.23 23.16 3.40
C THR A 86 -9.48 22.46 3.92
N GLY A 87 -10.66 22.74 3.35
CA GLY A 87 -11.94 22.18 3.79
C GLY A 87 -12.36 20.88 3.10
N GLY A 88 -11.51 20.30 2.24
CA GLY A 88 -11.80 19.06 1.50
C GLY A 88 -11.91 19.28 -0.01
N LEU A 89 -11.85 18.17 -0.75
CA LEU A 89 -11.85 18.13 -2.20
C LEU A 89 -12.77 17.01 -2.71
N THR A 90 -13.70 17.33 -3.60
CA THR A 90 -14.52 16.34 -4.32
C THR A 90 -14.43 16.59 -5.82
N ALA A 91 -13.98 15.59 -6.57
CA ALA A 91 -13.85 15.61 -8.03
C ALA A 91 -14.01 14.19 -8.60
N THR A 92 -15.26 13.77 -8.81
CA THR A 92 -15.62 12.40 -9.23
C THR A 92 -16.35 12.34 -10.58
N THR A 93 -16.65 13.48 -11.19
CA THR A 93 -17.44 13.59 -12.43
C THR A 93 -16.61 13.78 -13.69
N GLN A 94 -15.31 14.00 -13.52
CA GLN A 94 -14.40 14.34 -14.60
C GLN A 94 -14.23 13.17 -15.56
N SER A 95 -14.19 13.47 -16.86
CA SER A 95 -13.88 12.48 -17.90
C SER A 95 -12.38 12.11 -17.92
N ALA A 96 -11.53 13.01 -17.44
CA ALA A 96 -10.12 12.77 -17.17
C ALA A 96 -9.67 13.61 -15.96
N GLY A 97 -8.98 12.98 -15.01
CA GLY A 97 -8.25 13.67 -13.95
C GLY A 97 -6.76 13.51 -14.15
N SER A 98 -6.00 14.60 -14.00
CA SER A 98 -4.53 14.58 -13.96
C SER A 98 -4.03 15.22 -12.68
N GLY A 99 -2.95 14.66 -12.12
CA GLY A 99 -2.36 15.15 -10.88
C GLY A 99 -0.84 15.09 -10.89
N ALA A 100 -0.20 16.04 -10.21
CA ALA A 100 1.22 15.98 -9.90
C ALA A 100 1.50 16.63 -8.54
N GLY A 101 2.56 16.18 -7.87
CA GLY A 101 2.99 16.75 -6.59
C GLY A 101 2.03 16.46 -5.45
N PHE A 102 1.71 17.46 -4.65
CA PHE A 102 1.00 17.34 -3.37
C PHE A 102 -0.42 17.90 -3.47
N VAL A 103 -1.41 17.05 -3.24
CA VAL A 103 -2.80 17.45 -3.01
C VAL A 103 -3.10 17.27 -1.53
N ARG A 104 -3.36 18.37 -0.82
CA ARG A 104 -3.53 18.33 0.64
C ARG A 104 -4.87 18.89 1.08
N THR A 105 -5.37 18.40 2.19
CA THR A 105 -6.46 19.04 2.96
C THR A 105 -6.04 19.15 4.42
N ALA A 106 -6.76 19.93 5.24
CA ALA A 106 -6.47 20.08 6.66
C ALA A 106 -7.58 19.44 7.50
N GLY A 107 -7.70 18.11 7.41
CA GLY A 107 -8.81 17.35 8.00
C GLY A 107 -10.09 17.39 7.16
N GLY A 108 -9.99 17.78 5.89
CA GLY A 108 -11.10 17.74 4.94
C GLY A 108 -11.11 16.43 4.15
N VAL A 109 -12.27 15.86 3.88
CA VAL A 109 -12.41 14.65 3.07
C VAL A 109 -11.89 14.89 1.65
N VAL A 110 -11.23 13.88 1.07
CA VAL A 110 -10.84 13.86 -0.35
C VAL A 110 -11.57 12.73 -1.05
N ASN A 111 -12.34 13.06 -2.09
CA ASN A 111 -13.02 12.11 -2.96
C ASN A 111 -12.64 12.40 -4.41
N LEU A 112 -11.80 11.54 -5.00
CA LEU A 112 -11.36 11.67 -6.38
C LEU A 112 -11.85 10.47 -7.21
N GLY A 113 -12.25 10.74 -8.44
CA GLY A 113 -12.53 9.73 -9.45
C GLY A 113 -11.24 9.05 -9.95
N THR A 114 -11.17 8.84 -11.26
CA THR A 114 -9.94 8.35 -11.90
C THR A 114 -8.95 9.49 -12.06
N VAL A 115 -7.74 9.33 -11.54
CA VAL A 115 -6.64 10.30 -11.62
C VAL A 115 -5.43 9.64 -12.27
N THR A 116 -4.88 10.26 -13.31
CA THR A 116 -3.58 9.91 -13.88
C THR A 116 -2.51 10.80 -13.26
N PHE A 117 -1.64 10.21 -12.44
CA PHE A 117 -0.52 10.94 -11.87
C PHE A 117 0.62 11.04 -12.89
N THR A 118 1.02 12.26 -13.23
CA THR A 118 2.08 12.52 -14.23
C THR A 118 3.46 12.62 -13.61
N ALA A 119 3.53 12.80 -12.30
CA ALA A 119 4.76 12.79 -11.49
C ALA A 119 4.53 12.00 -10.19
N ALA A 120 5.59 11.82 -9.40
CA ALA A 120 5.43 11.31 -8.05
C ALA A 120 4.49 12.23 -7.26
N SER A 121 3.55 11.64 -6.53
CA SER A 121 2.47 12.38 -5.89
C SER A 121 2.15 11.92 -4.48
N THR A 122 1.66 12.87 -3.69
CA THR A 122 1.13 12.62 -2.35
C THR A 122 -0.27 13.21 -2.25
N VAL A 123 -1.24 12.41 -1.83
CA VAL A 123 -2.55 12.88 -1.42
C VAL A 123 -2.66 12.74 0.09
N ASP A 124 -2.85 13.85 0.78
CA ASP A 124 -2.67 13.93 2.24
C ASP A 124 -3.76 14.75 2.91
N THR A 125 -4.55 14.10 3.77
CA THR A 125 -5.64 14.76 4.50
C THR A 125 -5.21 15.40 5.81
N THR A 126 -3.96 15.21 6.22
CA THR A 126 -3.40 15.71 7.48
C THR A 126 -2.70 17.06 7.35
N ASN A 127 -2.58 17.57 6.12
CA ASN A 127 -1.77 18.74 5.79
C ASN A 127 -0.34 18.66 6.35
N ASN A 128 0.41 17.64 5.92
CA ASN A 128 1.77 17.37 6.36
C ASN A 128 1.87 17.26 7.91
N GLY A 129 0.92 16.54 8.51
CA GLY A 129 0.85 16.31 9.95
C GLY A 129 0.35 17.49 10.79
N ALA A 130 -0.04 18.63 10.20
CA ALA A 130 -0.61 19.74 10.95
C ALA A 130 -1.98 19.41 11.58
N VAL A 131 -2.72 18.48 10.97
CA VAL A 131 -3.98 17.90 11.47
C VAL A 131 -3.81 16.38 11.51
N PRO A 132 -3.17 15.82 12.56
CA PRO A 132 -2.81 14.39 12.60
C PRO A 132 -3.99 13.42 12.42
N ALA A 133 -5.20 13.84 12.83
CA ALA A 133 -6.42 13.07 12.62
C ALA A 133 -6.69 12.78 11.14
N GLY A 134 -6.36 13.72 10.25
CA GLY A 134 -6.70 13.65 8.84
C GLY A 134 -8.21 13.54 8.63
N ALA A 135 -8.58 12.93 7.49
CA ALA A 135 -9.95 12.62 7.11
C ALA A 135 -9.96 11.49 6.08
N ASN A 136 -11.15 11.05 5.69
CA ASN A 136 -11.28 10.01 4.67
C ASN A 136 -10.70 10.47 3.33
N LEU A 137 -10.01 9.54 2.68
CA LEU A 137 -9.37 9.72 1.38
C LEU A 137 -9.83 8.59 0.48
N THR A 138 -10.68 8.89 -0.51
CA THR A 138 -11.19 7.93 -1.48
C THR A 138 -10.66 8.27 -2.87
N LEU A 139 -9.98 7.32 -3.52
CA LEU A 139 -9.60 7.37 -4.93
C LEU A 139 -10.22 6.18 -5.67
N VAL A 140 -10.99 6.46 -6.72
CA VAL A 140 -11.54 5.38 -7.56
C VAL A 140 -10.43 4.68 -8.32
N ASN A 141 -9.60 5.42 -9.07
CA ASN A 141 -8.44 4.84 -9.74
C ASN A 141 -7.23 5.77 -9.69
N ALA A 142 -6.05 5.23 -9.41
CA ALA A 142 -4.77 5.91 -9.53
C ALA A 142 -3.94 5.31 -10.67
N LEU A 143 -3.70 6.08 -11.73
CA LEU A 143 -2.97 5.65 -12.93
C LEU A 143 -1.65 6.42 -13.09
N GLY A 144 -0.87 6.04 -14.09
CA GLY A 144 0.34 6.77 -14.52
C GLY A 144 1.66 6.10 -14.16
N GLY A 145 1.65 5.02 -13.35
CA GLY A 145 2.86 4.26 -13.05
C GLY A 145 3.88 5.01 -12.18
N GLN A 146 3.44 6.06 -11.48
CA GLN A 146 4.31 6.90 -10.64
C GLN A 146 4.35 6.40 -9.19
N ASN A 147 5.24 6.97 -8.38
CA ASN A 147 5.21 6.77 -6.93
C ASN A 147 4.01 7.52 -6.34
N LEU A 148 3.20 6.82 -5.54
CA LEU A 148 2.03 7.38 -4.91
C LEU A 148 2.10 7.19 -3.40
N THR A 149 1.88 8.28 -2.66
CA THR A 149 1.72 8.27 -1.21
C THR A 149 0.31 8.75 -0.85
N LEU A 150 -0.39 7.98 -0.02
CA LEU A 150 -1.74 8.29 0.47
C LEU A 150 -1.71 8.39 2.00
N ILE A 151 -2.23 9.49 2.55
CA ILE A 151 -2.17 9.77 3.99
C ILE A 151 -3.58 10.12 4.50
N GLY A 152 -4.15 9.20 5.29
CA GLY A 152 -5.46 9.35 5.97
C GLY A 152 -5.36 9.85 7.40
N GLY A 153 -4.17 9.77 8.01
CA GLY A 153 -3.97 10.17 9.41
C GLY A 153 -4.54 9.16 10.41
N THR A 154 -4.74 9.61 11.66
CA THR A 154 -5.14 8.71 12.76
C THR A 154 -6.64 8.40 12.80
N ALA A 155 -7.47 9.14 12.08
CA ALA A 155 -8.92 9.00 12.07
C ALA A 155 -9.52 8.79 10.67
N GLY A 156 -8.80 9.14 9.60
CA GLY A 156 -9.25 8.90 8.23
C GLY A 156 -9.10 7.44 7.81
N THR A 157 -10.01 7.01 6.93
CA THR A 157 -9.86 5.78 6.14
C THR A 157 -9.28 6.13 4.77
N VAL A 158 -8.31 5.34 4.31
CA VAL A 158 -7.84 5.42 2.92
C VAL A 158 -8.53 4.32 2.12
N ASP A 159 -9.39 4.72 1.19
CA ASP A 159 -10.07 3.85 0.24
C ASP A 159 -9.46 4.00 -1.16
N LEU A 160 -8.99 2.89 -1.72
CA LEU A 160 -8.45 2.83 -3.07
C LEU A 160 -9.06 1.65 -3.83
N ALA A 161 -9.88 1.95 -4.83
CA ALA A 161 -10.52 0.88 -5.60
C ALA A 161 -9.56 0.27 -6.65
N GLY A 162 -8.75 1.07 -7.35
CA GLY A 162 -7.79 0.55 -8.33
C GLY A 162 -6.53 1.40 -8.44
N ALA A 163 -5.41 0.75 -8.79
CA ALA A 163 -4.16 1.47 -9.04
C ALA A 163 -3.21 0.77 -10.01
N THR A 164 -2.43 1.56 -10.75
CA THR A 164 -1.24 1.14 -11.49
C THR A 164 -0.12 2.14 -11.21
N VAL A 165 0.79 1.75 -10.31
CA VAL A 165 1.81 2.63 -9.71
C VAL A 165 3.19 1.99 -9.71
N ALA A 166 4.25 2.80 -9.59
CA ALA A 166 5.60 2.27 -9.40
C ALA A 166 5.84 1.82 -7.96
N ASN A 167 5.46 2.67 -6.98
CA ASN A 167 5.48 2.33 -5.57
C ASN A 167 4.21 2.88 -4.92
N LEU A 168 3.67 2.18 -3.94
CA LEU A 168 2.52 2.60 -3.15
C LEU A 168 2.91 2.69 -1.69
N THR A 169 2.67 3.84 -1.07
CA THR A 169 2.75 4.01 0.39
C THR A 169 1.40 4.47 0.91
N VAL A 170 0.84 3.76 1.88
CA VAL A 170 -0.38 4.14 2.57
C VAL A 170 -0.10 4.27 4.07
N THR A 171 -0.34 5.47 4.59
CA THR A 171 -0.17 5.80 6.02
C THR A 171 -1.52 6.22 6.60
N SER A 172 -2.16 5.29 7.31
CA SER A 172 -3.49 5.48 7.85
C SER A 172 -3.75 4.52 9.00
N ASN A 173 -4.68 4.86 9.88
CA ASN A 173 -5.19 3.93 10.88
C ASN A 173 -6.36 3.10 10.36
N ALA A 174 -6.83 3.31 9.13
CA ALA A 174 -7.77 2.42 8.45
C ALA A 174 -7.49 2.44 6.94
N ILE A 175 -7.49 1.26 6.33
CA ILE A 175 -7.24 1.05 4.90
C ILE A 175 -8.33 0.10 4.41
N ASP A 176 -9.02 0.48 3.34
CA ASP A 176 -10.00 -0.37 2.65
C ASP A 176 -9.67 -0.35 1.15
N PHE A 177 -9.39 -1.49 0.53
CA PHE A 177 -9.19 -1.59 -0.91
C PHE A 177 -10.44 -2.17 -1.58
N THR A 178 -11.40 -1.29 -1.86
CA THR A 178 -12.78 -1.68 -2.21
C THR A 178 -12.99 -2.18 -3.63
N GLY A 179 -11.98 -2.12 -4.52
CA GLY A 179 -12.14 -2.56 -5.91
C GLY A 179 -12.13 -4.07 -6.10
N GLY A 180 -11.83 -4.83 -5.06
CA GLY A 180 -11.76 -6.29 -5.10
C GLY A 180 -10.39 -6.80 -5.52
N ALA A 181 -10.31 -8.11 -5.78
CA ALA A 181 -9.03 -8.78 -5.96
C ALA A 181 -8.25 -8.29 -7.20
N ASN A 182 -6.94 -8.13 -7.05
CA ASN A 182 -5.98 -7.77 -8.10
C ASN A 182 -6.24 -6.42 -8.80
N THR A 183 -6.90 -5.46 -8.16
CA THR A 183 -7.12 -4.12 -8.73
C THR A 183 -5.98 -3.15 -8.48
N ILE A 184 -5.09 -3.43 -7.52
CA ILE A 184 -3.91 -2.62 -7.20
C ILE A 184 -2.68 -3.33 -7.77
N THR A 185 -2.11 -2.75 -8.83
CA THR A 185 -0.87 -3.22 -9.45
C THR A 185 0.28 -2.26 -9.12
N SER A 186 1.37 -2.81 -8.57
CA SER A 186 2.62 -2.09 -8.32
C SER A 186 3.78 -2.83 -8.97
N THR A 187 4.69 -2.11 -9.65
CA THR A 187 5.93 -2.69 -10.18
C THR A 187 7.08 -2.68 -9.16
N GLY A 188 6.92 -1.97 -8.05
CA GLY A 188 7.90 -1.78 -6.99
C GLY A 188 7.31 -2.15 -5.64
N ALA A 189 7.68 -1.42 -4.58
CA ALA A 189 7.26 -1.73 -3.23
C ALA A 189 5.84 -1.23 -2.95
N VAL A 190 5.12 -1.99 -2.13
CA VAL A 190 3.89 -1.55 -1.45
C VAL A 190 4.19 -1.49 0.04
N LEU A 191 3.90 -0.37 0.68
CA LEU A 191 4.07 -0.14 2.11
C LEU A 191 2.73 0.25 2.73
N LEU A 192 2.24 -0.57 3.65
CA LEU A 192 1.03 -0.31 4.44
C LEU A 192 1.42 -0.13 5.90
N GLN A 193 1.06 1.00 6.51
CA GLN A 193 1.44 1.30 7.87
C GLN A 193 0.44 2.18 8.61
N GLY A 194 0.42 2.03 9.93
CA GLY A 194 -0.31 2.92 10.82
C GLY A 194 0.18 4.36 10.73
N ALA A 195 -0.68 5.31 11.11
CA ALA A 195 -0.32 6.74 11.13
C ALA A 195 0.79 7.08 12.16
N THR A 196 0.94 6.26 13.20
CA THR A 196 1.99 6.41 14.23
C THR A 196 2.66 5.08 14.52
N ALA A 197 3.90 5.11 15.02
CA ALA A 197 4.65 3.88 15.32
C ALA A 197 3.96 3.01 16.40
N ALA A 198 3.14 3.61 17.26
CA ALA A 198 2.42 2.90 18.32
C ALA A 198 1.10 2.24 17.84
N THR A 199 0.65 2.56 16.62
CA THR A 199 -0.58 1.98 16.04
C THR A 199 -0.44 0.45 16.00
N THR A 200 -1.33 -0.28 16.68
CA THR A 200 -1.43 -1.74 16.55
C THR A 200 -2.01 -2.09 15.18
N ILE A 201 -1.52 -3.17 14.58
CA ILE A 201 -1.92 -3.59 13.24
C ILE A 201 -2.45 -5.02 13.30
N ASP A 202 -3.61 -5.26 12.72
CA ASP A 202 -4.10 -6.60 12.44
C ASP A 202 -3.98 -6.89 10.93
N VAL A 203 -3.61 -8.12 10.61
CA VAL A 203 -3.39 -8.58 9.23
C VAL A 203 -4.15 -9.88 8.99
N GLY A 204 -4.96 -9.90 7.94
CA GLY A 204 -5.77 -11.04 7.53
C GLY A 204 -7.04 -11.23 8.36
N SER A 205 -7.55 -12.46 8.39
CA SER A 205 -8.80 -12.81 9.07
C SER A 205 -8.64 -13.38 10.49
N PRO A 206 -9.66 -13.22 11.37
CA PRO A 206 -10.90 -12.49 11.12
C PRO A 206 -10.65 -10.97 11.04
N ALA A 207 -11.30 -10.32 10.08
CA ALA A 207 -11.35 -8.86 10.02
C ALA A 207 -11.99 -8.32 11.32
N GLY A 208 -11.45 -7.24 11.85
CA GLY A 208 -11.91 -6.63 13.11
C GLY A 208 -11.32 -7.27 14.37
N GLY A 209 -10.04 -7.63 14.35
CA GLY A 209 -9.30 -7.87 15.60
C GLY A 209 -9.15 -6.58 16.43
N THR A 210 -8.24 -6.57 17.40
CA THR A 210 -8.05 -5.44 18.33
C THR A 210 -7.07 -4.37 17.82
N GLY A 211 -6.47 -4.57 16.65
CA GLY A 211 -5.61 -3.64 15.95
C GLY A 211 -6.34 -2.36 15.60
N ILE A 212 -5.64 -1.24 15.67
CA ILE A 212 -6.18 0.06 15.24
C ILE A 212 -6.24 0.08 13.70
N LEU A 213 -5.12 -0.27 13.05
CA LEU A 213 -5.10 -0.51 11.61
C LEU A 213 -5.46 -1.97 11.35
N ASP A 214 -6.56 -2.19 10.65
CA ASP A 214 -6.92 -3.49 10.11
C ASP A 214 -6.52 -3.57 8.63
N ILE A 215 -5.95 -4.69 8.22
CA ILE A 215 -5.63 -5.03 6.83
C ILE A 215 -6.24 -6.39 6.57
N SER A 216 -7.45 -6.40 6.02
CA SER A 216 -8.23 -7.61 5.85
C SER A 216 -7.70 -8.50 4.71
N ASP A 217 -8.19 -9.74 4.62
CA ASP A 217 -7.91 -10.61 3.47
C ASP A 217 -8.37 -10.00 2.13
N ALA A 218 -9.42 -9.17 2.13
CA ALA A 218 -9.88 -8.47 0.94
C ALA A 218 -8.86 -7.42 0.49
N ASP A 219 -8.26 -6.70 1.45
CA ASP A 219 -7.22 -5.70 1.18
C ASP A 219 -5.94 -6.36 0.66
N LEU A 220 -5.54 -7.47 1.27
CA LEU A 220 -4.40 -8.27 0.81
C LEU A 220 -4.64 -8.81 -0.61
N ALA A 221 -5.85 -9.29 -0.91
CA ALA A 221 -6.21 -9.82 -2.22
C ALA A 221 -6.31 -8.72 -3.30
N ALA A 222 -6.63 -7.48 -2.93
CA ALA A 222 -6.67 -6.35 -3.87
C ALA A 222 -5.30 -6.05 -4.48
N ILE A 223 -4.22 -6.32 -3.74
CA ILE A 223 -2.86 -6.16 -4.23
C ILE A 223 -2.50 -7.34 -5.14
N ALA A 224 -2.37 -7.06 -6.43
CA ALA A 224 -1.98 -8.05 -7.43
C ALA A 224 -0.55 -8.57 -7.19
N SER A 225 -0.28 -9.79 -7.65
CA SER A 225 1.10 -10.29 -7.73
C SER A 225 1.93 -9.44 -8.69
N GLY A 226 3.17 -9.12 -8.34
CA GLY A 226 4.11 -8.38 -9.20
C GLY A 226 4.91 -7.30 -8.47
N ALA A 227 4.47 -6.90 -7.28
CA ALA A 227 5.22 -5.99 -6.43
C ALA A 227 6.55 -6.63 -6.00
N THR A 228 7.61 -5.82 -5.90
CA THR A 228 8.92 -6.29 -5.41
C THR A 228 8.85 -6.70 -3.93
N SER A 229 7.98 -6.03 -3.16
CA SER A 229 7.68 -6.36 -1.77
C SER A 229 6.34 -5.77 -1.34
N LEU A 230 5.67 -6.45 -0.41
CA LEU A 230 4.62 -5.90 0.44
C LEU A 230 5.17 -5.75 1.85
N THR A 231 5.37 -4.52 2.31
CA THR A 231 5.81 -4.22 3.67
C THR A 231 4.62 -3.80 4.52
N ILE A 232 4.46 -4.40 5.69
CA ILE A 232 3.46 -4.06 6.69
C ILE A 232 4.16 -3.62 7.97
N GLY A 233 3.80 -2.43 8.45
CA GLY A 233 4.39 -1.80 9.64
C GLY A 233 5.54 -0.82 9.33
N GLN A 234 5.82 0.05 10.30
CA GLN A 234 6.85 1.08 10.18
C GLN A 234 8.26 0.56 10.52
N ALA A 235 9.29 1.23 10.00
CA ALA A 235 10.68 0.94 10.37
C ALA A 235 10.97 1.21 11.87
N THR A 236 10.12 2.01 12.52
CA THR A 236 10.19 2.35 13.96
C THR A 236 9.02 1.78 14.75
N GLN A 237 8.24 0.88 14.15
CA GLN A 237 7.01 0.34 14.71
C GLN A 237 7.22 -0.24 16.12
N SER A 238 6.46 0.28 17.07
CA SER A 238 6.43 -0.12 18.48
C SER A 238 5.10 -0.77 18.89
N GLY A 239 4.02 -0.50 18.16
CA GLY A 239 2.75 -1.21 18.32
C GLY A 239 2.87 -2.67 17.86
N THR A 240 2.13 -3.56 18.50
CA THR A 240 2.03 -4.97 18.11
C THR A 240 1.37 -5.12 16.75
N ILE A 241 1.92 -6.02 15.93
CA ILE A 241 1.30 -6.54 14.72
C ILE A 241 0.78 -7.96 15.00
N VAL A 242 -0.52 -8.18 14.88
CA VAL A 242 -1.14 -9.51 14.95
C VAL A 242 -1.44 -9.99 13.54
N VAL A 243 -0.96 -11.17 13.18
CA VAL A 243 -1.15 -11.78 11.86
C VAL A 243 -2.08 -12.97 12.04
N GLY A 244 -3.33 -12.79 11.63
CA GLY A 244 -4.33 -13.84 11.54
C GLY A 244 -4.15 -14.70 10.29
N SER A 245 -5.24 -15.33 9.85
CA SER A 245 -5.23 -16.14 8.62
C SER A 245 -4.98 -15.22 7.44
N SER A 246 -3.91 -15.42 6.69
CA SER A 246 -3.53 -14.51 5.59
C SER A 246 -3.01 -15.28 4.37
N ALA A 247 -3.38 -14.84 3.18
CA ALA A 247 -2.80 -15.29 1.92
C ALA A 247 -2.19 -14.12 1.15
N PHE A 248 -0.87 -14.15 0.98
CA PHE A 248 -0.12 -13.12 0.26
C PHE A 248 0.20 -13.55 -1.17
N GLN A 249 0.43 -12.57 -2.04
CA GLN A 249 0.75 -12.78 -3.47
C GLN A 249 2.13 -12.22 -3.86
N ASN A 250 2.80 -11.52 -2.94
CA ASN A 250 4.05 -10.82 -3.15
C ASN A 250 5.03 -11.18 -2.02
N PRO A 251 6.36 -11.05 -2.22
CA PRO A 251 7.31 -11.16 -1.10
C PRO A 251 6.88 -10.23 0.03
N VAL A 252 6.67 -10.74 1.24
CA VAL A 252 6.11 -9.97 2.35
C VAL A 252 7.18 -9.69 3.40
N ILE A 253 7.17 -8.47 3.92
CA ILE A 253 7.98 -8.02 5.05
C ILE A 253 7.00 -7.50 6.10
N ILE A 254 6.97 -8.10 7.28
CA ILE A 254 6.22 -7.59 8.43
C ILE A 254 7.25 -7.10 9.44
N GLN A 255 7.18 -5.82 9.80
CA GLN A 255 8.18 -5.20 10.65
C GLN A 255 7.57 -4.48 11.85
N ALA A 256 8.02 -4.87 13.05
CA ALA A 256 7.74 -4.23 14.32
C ALA A 256 9.01 -4.15 15.17
N PRO A 257 10.08 -3.44 14.75
CA PRO A 257 11.41 -3.56 15.36
C PRO A 257 11.50 -3.14 16.83
N SER A 258 10.54 -2.34 17.31
CA SER A 258 10.42 -1.94 18.73
C SER A 258 9.13 -2.47 19.36
N GLY A 259 8.40 -3.32 18.65
CA GLY A 259 7.12 -3.91 19.05
C GLY A 259 7.14 -5.43 18.96
N ALA A 260 5.98 -6.05 18.77
CA ALA A 260 5.87 -7.50 18.65
C ALA A 260 5.14 -7.89 17.36
N ILE A 261 5.50 -9.05 16.80
CA ILE A 261 4.77 -9.72 15.73
C ILE A 261 4.20 -11.01 16.31
N GLN A 262 2.89 -11.19 16.25
CA GLN A 262 2.20 -12.38 16.75
C GLN A 262 1.45 -13.05 15.61
N VAL A 263 1.96 -14.17 15.12
CA VAL A 263 1.27 -14.98 14.10
C VAL A 263 0.33 -15.95 14.80
N THR A 264 -0.96 -15.67 14.72
CA THR A 264 -2.03 -16.35 15.47
C THR A 264 -2.83 -17.34 14.63
N ASP A 265 -2.70 -17.30 13.31
CA ASP A 265 -3.25 -18.31 12.41
C ASP A 265 -2.30 -18.65 11.24
N ASN A 266 -2.79 -19.42 10.26
CA ASN A 266 -2.02 -19.86 9.12
C ASN A 266 -1.75 -18.72 8.14
N VAL A 267 -0.48 -18.56 7.78
CA VAL A 267 0.00 -17.63 6.77
C VAL A 267 0.46 -18.41 5.55
N THR A 268 0.03 -18.00 4.36
CA THR A 268 0.46 -18.60 3.10
C THR A 268 1.04 -17.55 2.16
N ASN A 269 2.16 -17.85 1.51
CA ASN A 269 2.76 -17.01 0.46
C ASN A 269 3.45 -17.88 -0.60
N PRO A 270 2.68 -18.59 -1.45
CA PRO A 270 3.22 -19.63 -2.33
C PRO A 270 4.33 -19.14 -3.25
N GLY A 271 5.52 -19.75 -3.16
CA GLY A 271 6.69 -19.42 -3.97
C GLY A 271 7.30 -18.04 -3.70
N LYS A 272 6.86 -17.33 -2.65
CA LYS A 272 7.28 -15.96 -2.33
C LYS A 272 7.75 -15.86 -0.89
N ALA A 273 8.74 -15.00 -0.65
CA ALA A 273 9.39 -14.92 0.66
C ALA A 273 8.47 -14.32 1.74
N VAL A 274 8.66 -14.73 2.99
CA VAL A 274 8.05 -14.14 4.19
C VAL A 274 9.19 -13.70 5.11
N THR A 275 9.25 -12.41 5.44
CA THR A 275 10.23 -11.87 6.38
C THR A 275 9.51 -11.22 7.56
N LEU A 276 9.86 -11.63 8.78
CA LEU A 276 9.35 -11.05 10.02
C LEU A 276 10.51 -10.43 10.80
N THR A 277 10.42 -9.14 11.11
CA THR A 277 11.43 -8.42 11.91
C THR A 277 10.75 -7.74 13.09
N GLY A 278 10.82 -8.33 14.29
CA GLY A 278 10.11 -7.85 15.47
C GLY A 278 11.03 -7.55 16.66
N GLY A 279 10.60 -6.71 17.59
CA GLY A 279 11.15 -6.70 18.95
C GLY A 279 10.82 -8.01 19.66
N ASN A 280 9.67 -8.62 19.39
CA ASN A 280 9.40 -10.02 19.69
C ASN A 280 8.70 -10.66 18.49
N VAL A 281 8.91 -11.95 18.26
CA VAL A 281 8.17 -12.71 17.24
C VAL A 281 7.62 -13.99 17.84
N SER A 282 6.32 -14.24 17.69
CA SER A 282 5.70 -15.50 18.08
C SER A 282 4.87 -16.13 16.95
N LEU A 283 4.81 -17.45 16.95
CA LEU A 283 3.92 -18.24 16.09
C LEU A 283 3.17 -19.26 16.95
N THR A 284 1.84 -19.17 16.97
CA THR A 284 0.96 -19.99 17.81
C THR A 284 1.02 -21.47 17.44
N ALA A 285 0.87 -22.34 18.45
CA ALA A 285 0.83 -23.79 18.27
C ALA A 285 -0.23 -24.23 17.25
N ALA A 286 0.06 -25.30 16.51
CA ALA A 286 -0.78 -25.85 15.44
C ALA A 286 -1.05 -24.91 14.24
N LYS A 287 -0.45 -23.72 14.21
CA LYS A 287 -0.48 -22.80 13.06
C LYS A 287 0.79 -22.92 12.24
N SER A 288 0.82 -22.30 11.07
CA SER A 288 1.95 -22.39 10.17
C SER A 288 2.21 -21.14 9.34
N ILE A 289 3.47 -20.93 8.98
CA ILE A 289 3.87 -20.06 7.86
C ILE A 289 4.29 -20.97 6.73
N THR A 290 3.59 -20.89 5.59
CA THR A 290 3.79 -21.78 4.44
C THR A 290 4.10 -21.00 3.17
N THR A 291 5.25 -21.27 2.54
CA THR A 291 5.70 -20.58 1.31
C THR A 291 5.88 -21.50 0.11
N THR A 292 5.29 -22.70 0.19
CA THR A 292 5.45 -23.80 -0.78
C THR A 292 5.43 -23.30 -2.22
N ALA A 293 6.38 -23.78 -3.04
CA ALA A 293 6.44 -23.41 -4.44
C ALA A 293 5.11 -23.74 -5.16
N THR A 294 4.81 -23.03 -6.24
CA THR A 294 3.68 -23.40 -7.09
C THR A 294 3.99 -24.70 -7.82
N ALA A 295 3.04 -25.64 -7.87
CA ALA A 295 3.20 -26.88 -8.63
C ALA A 295 3.50 -26.58 -10.10
N ASN A 296 4.41 -27.36 -10.70
CA ASN A 296 4.80 -27.26 -12.11
C ASN A 296 5.38 -25.90 -12.54
N SER A 297 5.78 -25.03 -11.61
CA SER A 297 6.43 -23.77 -11.97
C SER A 297 7.94 -23.92 -12.22
N GLY A 298 8.58 -24.93 -11.62
CA GLY A 298 10.04 -25.05 -11.55
C GLY A 298 10.71 -23.94 -10.71
N THR A 299 9.93 -23.00 -10.15
CA THR A 299 10.42 -21.93 -9.29
C THR A 299 10.64 -22.46 -7.88
N ALA A 300 11.66 -21.97 -7.19
CA ALA A 300 11.89 -22.30 -5.79
C ALA A 300 10.71 -21.85 -4.90
N SER A 301 10.57 -22.52 -3.75
CA SER A 301 9.69 -22.06 -2.67
C SER A 301 10.23 -20.76 -2.08
N GLY A 302 9.35 -19.96 -1.48
CA GLY A 302 9.76 -18.73 -0.82
C GLY A 302 10.60 -18.98 0.44
N ALA A 303 11.60 -18.14 0.70
CA ALA A 303 12.33 -18.18 1.96
C ALA A 303 11.44 -17.70 3.12
N VAL A 304 11.70 -18.19 4.33
CA VAL A 304 11.14 -17.65 5.58
C VAL A 304 12.28 -17.11 6.43
N THR A 305 12.27 -15.82 6.70
CA THR A 305 13.26 -15.15 7.55
C THR A 305 12.56 -14.57 8.77
N ILE A 306 13.05 -14.90 9.97
CA ILE A 306 12.55 -14.35 11.23
C ILE A 306 13.73 -13.79 12.01
N THR A 307 13.68 -12.50 12.30
CA THR A 307 14.75 -11.79 13.02
C THR A 307 14.16 -11.02 14.19
N THR A 308 14.88 -10.97 15.31
CA THR A 308 14.61 -10.01 16.38
C THR A 308 15.70 -8.95 16.53
N THR A 309 15.35 -7.85 17.19
CA THR A 309 16.25 -6.74 17.53
C THR A 309 16.47 -6.68 19.04
N GLY A 310 17.61 -6.14 19.47
CA GLY A 310 17.92 -5.95 20.89
C GLY A 310 17.80 -7.24 21.70
N THR A 311 17.09 -7.18 22.83
CA THR A 311 16.84 -8.33 23.74
C THR A 311 15.61 -9.16 23.33
N GLY A 312 15.14 -8.96 22.12
CA GLY A 312 13.91 -9.52 21.60
C GLY A 312 13.88 -11.03 21.45
N THR A 313 12.76 -11.66 21.78
CA THR A 313 12.62 -13.13 21.77
C THR A 313 11.87 -13.65 20.55
N ILE A 314 12.23 -14.86 20.11
CA ILE A 314 11.52 -15.63 19.08
C ILE A 314 10.90 -16.87 19.73
N THR A 315 9.59 -17.05 19.61
CA THR A 315 8.86 -18.23 20.14
C THR A 315 8.01 -18.88 19.06
N LEU A 316 8.48 -19.98 18.48
CA LEU A 316 7.80 -20.69 17.40
C LEU A 316 7.17 -21.99 17.92
N ALA A 317 5.91 -21.90 18.35
CA ALA A 317 5.13 -23.08 18.73
C ALA A 317 4.44 -23.74 17.52
N GLY A 318 4.18 -22.97 16.45
CA GLY A 318 3.70 -23.47 15.16
C GLY A 318 4.83 -23.82 14.19
N ASN A 319 4.44 -24.26 12.99
CA ASN A 319 5.34 -24.82 11.99
C ASN A 319 5.80 -23.80 10.95
N LEU A 320 7.04 -23.94 10.47
CA LEU A 320 7.51 -23.26 9.26
C LEU A 320 7.60 -24.28 8.12
N VAL A 321 7.02 -23.97 6.97
CA VAL A 321 6.92 -24.91 5.83
C VAL A 321 7.31 -24.19 4.53
N THR A 322 8.49 -24.51 4.01
CA THR A 322 9.08 -23.88 2.80
C THR A 322 9.32 -24.90 1.71
N THR A 323 8.37 -25.81 1.48
CA THR A 323 8.58 -26.96 0.61
C THR A 323 8.61 -26.61 -0.87
N GLY A 324 9.55 -27.18 -1.61
CA GLY A 324 9.49 -27.22 -3.06
C GLY A 324 8.29 -28.04 -3.53
N ALA A 325 7.76 -27.70 -4.71
CA ALA A 325 6.64 -28.39 -5.32
C ALA A 325 7.07 -29.39 -6.40
N ALA A 326 6.18 -30.33 -6.69
CA ALA A 326 6.38 -31.28 -7.76
C ALA A 326 6.41 -30.59 -9.12
N ASN A 327 7.21 -31.14 -10.03
CA ASN A 327 7.26 -30.71 -11.42
C ASN A 327 7.06 -31.92 -12.34
N ASN A 328 6.02 -31.86 -13.16
CA ASN A 328 5.66 -32.88 -14.14
C ASN A 328 6.50 -32.75 -15.42
N VAL A 329 7.08 -31.57 -15.66
CA VAL A 329 7.83 -31.26 -16.87
C VAL A 329 9.29 -30.87 -16.62
N GLY A 330 9.84 -31.19 -15.44
CA GLY A 330 11.22 -30.90 -15.07
C GLY A 330 11.60 -31.45 -13.71
N SER A 331 12.80 -31.09 -13.25
CA SER A 331 13.21 -31.28 -11.85
C SER A 331 12.22 -30.63 -10.89
N GLY A 332 12.01 -31.27 -9.74
CA GLY A 332 11.19 -30.69 -8.66
C GLY A 332 11.76 -29.36 -8.18
N SER A 333 10.89 -28.46 -7.72
CA SER A 333 11.33 -27.15 -7.22
C SER A 333 12.19 -27.29 -5.97
N VAL A 334 13.14 -26.37 -5.80
CA VAL A 334 13.96 -26.27 -4.59
C VAL A 334 13.10 -25.75 -3.42
N GLY A 335 13.35 -26.26 -2.21
CA GLY A 335 12.77 -25.73 -0.97
C GLY A 335 13.31 -24.34 -0.63
N GLY A 336 12.52 -23.54 0.08
CA GLY A 336 12.93 -22.20 0.52
C GLY A 336 13.81 -22.29 1.75
N SER A 337 14.81 -21.43 1.85
CA SER A 337 15.62 -21.33 3.06
C SER A 337 14.79 -20.86 4.25
N VAL A 338 15.16 -21.31 5.44
CA VAL A 338 14.63 -20.83 6.72
C VAL A 338 15.77 -20.21 7.51
N THR A 339 15.66 -18.92 7.83
CA THR A 339 16.62 -18.20 8.67
C THR A 339 15.92 -17.70 9.92
N ILE A 340 16.41 -18.07 11.09
CA ILE A 340 15.92 -17.61 12.38
C ILE A 340 17.09 -16.98 13.12
N SER A 341 17.05 -15.67 13.32
CA SER A 341 18.11 -14.94 14.00
C SER A 341 17.55 -14.18 15.19
N GLY A 342 17.68 -14.76 16.37
CA GLY A 342 17.57 -14.00 17.61
C GLY A 342 18.75 -13.03 17.70
N ALA A 343 18.50 -11.79 18.13
CA ALA A 343 19.57 -10.89 18.56
C ALA A 343 20.14 -11.40 19.91
N THR A 344 20.14 -10.62 20.98
CA THR A 344 20.57 -11.12 22.30
C THR A 344 19.46 -11.82 23.09
N GLY A 345 18.25 -11.89 22.53
CA GLY A 345 17.12 -12.58 23.14
C GLY A 345 17.01 -14.06 22.75
N ALA A 346 16.27 -14.80 23.57
CA ALA A 346 16.11 -16.24 23.42
C ALA A 346 15.32 -16.64 22.15
N VAL A 347 15.73 -17.76 21.55
CA VAL A 347 15.02 -18.44 20.46
C VAL A 347 14.46 -19.76 20.98
N THR A 348 13.14 -19.90 21.04
CA THR A 348 12.43 -21.12 21.47
C THR A 348 11.62 -21.66 20.30
N ILE A 349 11.83 -22.94 19.96
CA ILE A 349 11.16 -23.60 18.84
C ILE A 349 10.58 -24.92 19.35
N SER A 350 9.25 -25.02 19.33
CA SER A 350 8.50 -26.23 19.68
C SER A 350 7.74 -26.81 18.48
N GLY A 351 7.54 -26.01 17.43
CA GLY A 351 6.96 -26.49 16.18
C GLY A 351 8.00 -27.02 15.19
N ASN A 352 7.53 -27.59 14.08
CA ASN A 352 8.37 -28.20 13.07
C ASN A 352 8.89 -27.16 12.06
N ILE A 353 10.13 -27.31 11.62
CA ILE A 353 10.68 -26.57 10.47
C ILE A 353 10.86 -27.57 9.32
N THR A 354 10.16 -27.33 8.21
CA THR A 354 10.17 -28.19 7.02
C THR A 354 10.64 -27.41 5.81
N ALA A 355 11.85 -27.72 5.31
CA ALA A 355 12.45 -27.08 4.14
C ALA A 355 12.86 -28.14 3.09
N THR A 356 11.90 -28.94 2.61
CA THR A 356 12.18 -30.04 1.65
C THR A 356 12.10 -29.56 0.21
N GLY A 357 12.79 -30.22 -0.72
CA GLY A 357 12.56 -30.02 -2.15
C GLY A 357 11.33 -30.79 -2.66
N GLY A 358 10.90 -30.46 -3.88
CA GLY A 358 9.78 -31.11 -4.56
C GLY A 358 10.18 -32.35 -5.35
N ALA A 359 9.21 -33.15 -5.78
CA ALA A 359 9.46 -34.34 -6.60
C ALA A 359 9.59 -34.02 -8.10
N GLY A 360 10.55 -34.62 -8.80
CA GLY A 360 10.50 -34.77 -10.25
C GLY A 360 9.61 -35.98 -10.58
N THR A 361 8.56 -35.82 -11.39
CA THR A 361 7.50 -36.85 -11.52
C THR A 361 7.34 -37.43 -12.92
N ARG A 362 8.26 -37.17 -13.84
CA ARG A 362 8.17 -37.69 -15.21
C ARG A 362 8.72 -39.12 -15.32
N VAL A 363 7.91 -40.02 -15.87
CA VAL A 363 8.16 -41.48 -15.85
C VAL A 363 9.05 -41.98 -17.02
N PHE A 364 9.30 -41.17 -18.08
CA PHE A 364 9.86 -41.71 -19.35
C PHE A 364 10.86 -40.82 -20.13
N ALA A 365 11.74 -40.03 -19.49
CA ALA A 365 12.80 -39.32 -20.20
C ALA A 365 14.17 -39.99 -19.99
N VAL A 366 14.93 -40.18 -21.09
CA VAL A 366 16.29 -40.75 -21.14
C VAL A 366 17.39 -39.88 -20.46
N GLY A 367 17.00 -38.92 -19.65
CA GLY A 367 17.86 -38.16 -18.73
C GLY A 367 17.12 -38.00 -17.41
N GLY A 368 17.67 -38.56 -16.33
CA GLY A 368 16.99 -38.64 -15.04
C GLY A 368 16.61 -37.27 -14.50
N GLU A 369 15.34 -37.09 -14.16
CA GLU A 369 14.89 -35.88 -13.47
C GLU A 369 15.03 -36.09 -11.97
N ASN A 370 15.78 -35.20 -11.34
CA ASN A 370 16.01 -35.29 -9.90
C ASN A 370 14.88 -34.56 -9.14
N GLY A 371 14.66 -34.98 -7.89
CA GLY A 371 13.95 -34.15 -6.94
C GLY A 371 14.66 -32.82 -6.74
N GLY A 372 13.93 -31.80 -6.30
CA GLY A 372 14.51 -30.53 -5.88
C GLY A 372 15.35 -30.70 -4.61
N ALA A 373 16.36 -29.84 -4.44
CA ALA A 373 17.09 -29.74 -3.19
C ALA A 373 16.18 -29.19 -2.07
N GLY A 374 16.46 -29.57 -0.82
CA GLY A 374 15.92 -28.88 0.35
C GLY A 374 16.44 -27.45 0.45
N GLY A 375 15.75 -26.62 1.23
CA GLY A 375 16.23 -25.31 1.61
C GLY A 375 17.13 -25.41 2.85
N ASP A 376 18.09 -24.49 2.97
CA ASP A 376 18.94 -24.40 4.15
C ASP A 376 18.13 -23.97 5.38
N ILE A 377 18.49 -24.48 6.56
CA ILE A 377 17.93 -24.05 7.84
C ILE A 377 19.08 -23.48 8.68
N ALA A 378 19.04 -22.18 8.95
CA ALA A 378 20.00 -21.47 9.78
C ALA A 378 19.32 -20.89 11.01
N ILE A 379 19.83 -21.22 12.19
CA ILE A 379 19.31 -20.73 13.48
C ILE A 379 20.48 -20.14 14.26
N SER A 380 20.36 -18.88 14.66
CA SER A 380 21.35 -18.18 15.49
C SER A 380 20.68 -17.41 16.63
N ALA A 381 21.38 -17.34 17.76
CA ALA A 381 21.13 -16.42 18.85
C ALA A 381 22.49 -15.86 19.29
N ILE A 382 22.57 -14.55 19.54
CA ILE A 382 23.80 -13.93 20.03
C ILE A 382 23.79 -14.05 21.56
N GLU A 383 24.71 -14.82 22.13
CA GLU A 383 24.96 -14.79 23.58
C GLU A 383 25.84 -13.59 23.90
N ASP A 384 25.42 -12.74 24.86
CA ASP A 384 26.27 -11.69 25.43
C ASP A 384 27.18 -12.37 26.48
N HIS A 385 28.50 -12.34 26.25
CA HIS A 385 29.52 -12.85 27.19
C HIS A 385 30.04 -11.73 28.09
#